data_AF-A0A9N8WLW4-F1
#
_entry.id   AF-A0A9N8WLW4-F1
#
_cell.length_a   1.000
_cell.length_b   1.000
_cell.length_c   1.000
_cell.angle_alpha   90.00
_cell.angle_beta   90.00
_cell.angle_gamma   90.00
#
_symmetry.space_group_name_H-M   'P 1'
#
loop_
_entity.id
_entity.type
_entity.pdbx_description
1 polymer ?
#
loop_
_entity_poly.entity_id
_entity_poly.type
_entity_poly.pdbx_seq_one_letter_code
_entity_poly.pdbx_strand_id
1 'polypeptide(L)'
;MSNIEVQILKDKLAQLEKEIQEIDVLNTELLSLRPNAQIMASWEYTHKEFPKVPTLEEVDKSDVEAVKAAKDQQVREYWIKVMEIRLVRNQLIKCYKTEGVNHYKNCKKLADLYVELLKEYNSSKEKR
;
A
#
# COMPACT_ATOMS: atom_id res chain seq x y z
N MET A 1 -13.59 28.48 42.33
CA MET A 1 -14.82 28.15 41.58
C MET A 1 -15.89 27.83 42.61
N SER A 2 -17.06 28.46 42.51
CA SER A 2 -18.16 28.18 43.43
C SER A 2 -18.71 26.78 43.17
N ASN A 3 -19.23 26.10 44.20
CA ASN A 3 -19.89 24.79 44.03
C ASN A 3 -21.01 24.83 42.98
N ILE A 4 -21.61 26.01 42.77
CA ILE A 4 -22.65 26.28 41.78
C ILE A 4 -22.08 26.19 40.36
N GLU A 5 -20.92 26.79 40.09
CA GLU A 5 -20.26 26.71 38.77
C GLU A 5 -19.88 25.27 38.40
N VAL A 6 -19.42 24.49 39.38
CA VAL A 6 -19.08 23.08 39.18
C VAL A 6 -20.33 22.26 38.85
N GLN A 7 -21.46 22.54 39.50
CA GLN A 7 -22.71 21.85 39.20
C GLN A 7 -23.23 22.19 37.80
N ILE A 8 -23.19 23.48 37.42
CA ILE A 8 -23.59 23.93 36.07
C ILE A 8 -22.74 23.25 34.99
N LEU A 9 -21.43 23.10 35.22
CA LEU A 9 -20.54 22.43 34.27
C LEU A 9 -20.83 20.93 34.16
N LYS A 10 -21.14 20.26 35.29
CA LYS A 10 -21.54 18.85 35.29
C LYS A 10 -22.86 18.64 34.57
N ASP A 11 -23.84 19.53 34.77
CA ASP A 11 -25.14 19.45 34.11
C ASP A 11 -24.99 19.67 32.60
N LYS A 12 -24.12 20.61 32.18
CA LYS A 12 -23.78 20.81 30.76
C LYS A 12 -23.04 19.61 30.15
N LEU A 13 -22.13 18.99 30.90
CA LEU A 13 -21.42 17.79 30.46
C LEU A 13 -22.40 16.63 30.26
N ALA A 14 -23.29 16.40 31.24
CA ALA A 14 -24.32 15.36 31.15
C ALA A 14 -25.31 15.61 30.00
N GLN A 15 -25.61 16.88 29.72
CA GLN A 15 -26.43 17.26 28.58
C GLN A 15 -25.71 16.97 27.25
N LEU A 16 -24.43 17.33 27.13
CA LEU A 16 -23.61 17.02 25.97
C LEU A 16 -23.44 15.51 25.75
N GLU A 17 -23.28 14.73 26.82
CA GLU A 17 -23.19 13.27 26.74
C GLU A 17 -24.48 12.65 26.19
N LYS A 18 -25.64 13.18 26.58
CA LYS A 18 -26.93 12.75 26.01
C LYS A 18 -27.08 13.11 24.54
N GLU A 19 -26.67 14.32 24.15
CA GLU A 19 -26.69 14.75 22.74
C GLU A 19 -25.75 13.89 21.88
N ILE A 20 -24.58 13.51 22.40
CA ILE A 20 -23.67 12.58 21.72
C ILE A 20 -24.32 11.20 21.56
N GLN A 21 -24.95 10.67 22.61
CA GLN A 21 -25.65 9.38 22.53
C GLN A 21 -26.78 9.40 21.50
N GLU A 22 -27.52 10.50 21.40
CA GLU A 22 -28.60 10.66 20.42
C GLU A 22 -28.05 10.71 18.98
N ILE A 23 -26.93 11.40 18.76
CA ILE A 23 -26.21 11.41 17.48
C ILE A 23 -25.72 10.00 17.10
N ASP A 24 -25.22 9.21 18.05
CA ASP A 24 -24.75 7.84 17.81
C ASP A 24 -25.88 6.89 17.39
N VAL A 25 -27.07 7.01 18.02
CA VAL A 25 -28.27 6.26 17.64
C VAL A 25 -28.69 6.64 16.22
N LEU A 26 -28.76 7.94 15.91
CA LEU A 26 -29.11 8.44 14.57
C LEU A 26 -28.09 8.01 13.50
N ASN A 27 -26.79 7.96 13.83
CA ASN A 27 -25.75 7.45 12.94
C ASN A 27 -25.91 5.95 12.68
N THR A 28 -26.30 5.18 13.70
CA THR A 28 -26.57 3.73 13.59
C THR A 28 -27.79 3.45 12.71
N GLU A 29 -28.84 4.26 12.83
CA GLU A 29 -30.03 4.19 11.96
C GLU A 29 -29.73 4.67 10.53
N LEU A 30 -28.91 5.71 10.36
CA LEU A 30 -28.43 6.15 9.05
C LEU A 30 -27.57 5.08 8.35
N LEU A 31 -26.81 4.30 9.11
CA LEU A 31 -26.03 3.18 8.57
C LEU A 31 -26.93 2.08 7.97
N SER A 32 -28.12 1.86 8.53
CA SER A 32 -29.07 0.85 8.03
C SER A 32 -29.95 1.36 6.89
N LEU A 33 -30.19 2.68 6.81
CA LEU A 33 -31.01 3.31 5.76
C LEU A 33 -30.22 3.77 4.53
N ARG A 34 -28.88 3.72 4.55
CA ARG A 34 -28.06 4.03 3.37
C ARG A 34 -28.12 2.86 2.38
N PRO A 35 -28.70 3.01 1.17
CA PRO A 35 -28.65 1.98 0.13
C PRO A 35 -27.22 1.68 -0.34
N ASN A 36 -26.26 2.53 0.06
CA ASN A 36 -24.83 2.39 -0.19
C ASN A 36 -24.02 1.87 1.01
N ALA A 37 -24.66 1.32 2.05
CA ALA A 37 -23.93 0.55 3.07
C ALA A 37 -23.17 -0.64 2.45
N GLN A 38 -23.70 -1.22 1.36
CA GLN A 38 -23.01 -2.22 0.53
C GLN A 38 -21.77 -1.64 -0.21
N ILE A 39 -21.81 -0.36 -0.62
CA ILE A 39 -20.70 0.29 -1.34
C ILE A 39 -19.54 0.61 -0.38
N MET A 40 -19.85 0.87 0.89
CA MET A 40 -18.84 1.03 1.94
C MET A 40 -18.27 -0.32 2.45
N ALA A 41 -18.62 -1.46 1.86
CA ALA A 41 -17.92 -2.72 2.07
C ALA A 41 -16.99 -3.08 0.89
N SER A 42 -16.96 -2.30 -0.21
CA SER A 42 -16.26 -2.66 -1.45
C SER A 42 -14.98 -1.87 -1.76
N TRP A 43 -14.50 -1.05 -0.81
CA TRP A 43 -13.24 -0.29 -0.90
C TRP A 43 -12.09 -0.97 -0.14
N GLU A 44 -12.31 -2.19 0.37
CA GLU A 44 -11.26 -3.00 0.98
C GLU A 44 -10.34 -3.56 -0.11
N TYR A 45 -9.24 -2.84 -0.38
CA TYR A 45 -8.22 -3.29 -1.31
C TYR A 45 -7.42 -4.44 -0.69
N THR A 46 -7.81 -5.67 -1.02
CA THR A 46 -7.02 -6.85 -0.68
C THR A 46 -5.95 -7.06 -1.75
N HIS A 47 -4.69 -7.20 -1.31
CA HIS A 47 -3.60 -7.52 -2.24
C HIS A 47 -3.80 -8.95 -2.74
N LYS A 48 -3.92 -9.11 -4.07
CA LYS A 48 -4.04 -10.42 -4.68
C LYS A 48 -2.73 -11.20 -4.57
N GLU A 49 -2.78 -12.34 -3.89
CA GLU A 49 -1.67 -13.28 -3.83
C GLU A 49 -1.71 -14.24 -5.04
N PHE A 50 -0.54 -14.57 -5.57
CA PHE A 50 -0.39 -15.54 -6.66
C PHE A 50 0.42 -16.74 -6.16
N PRO A 51 -0.05 -17.98 -6.39
CA PRO A 51 0.73 -19.16 -6.03
C PRO A 51 2.01 -19.24 -6.88
N LYS A 52 3.07 -19.80 -6.30
CA LYS A 52 4.30 -20.12 -7.03
C LYS A 52 4.05 -21.35 -7.89
N VAL A 53 4.24 -21.22 -9.19
CA VAL A 53 4.24 -22.32 -10.17
C VAL A 53 5.68 -22.63 -10.57
N PRO A 54 5.94 -23.81 -11.16
CA PRO A 54 7.26 -24.16 -11.67
C PRO A 54 7.75 -23.18 -12.74
N THR A 55 9.07 -23.06 -12.88
CA THR A 55 9.68 -22.16 -13.87
C THR A 55 9.56 -22.74 -15.28
N LEU A 56 9.76 -21.92 -16.31
CA LEU A 56 9.65 -22.34 -17.71
C LEU A 56 10.61 -23.48 -18.10
N GLU A 57 11.71 -23.65 -17.36
CA GLU A 57 12.70 -24.72 -17.57
C GLU A 57 12.23 -26.07 -17.01
N GLU A 58 11.39 -26.04 -15.96
CA GLU A 58 10.94 -27.22 -15.23
C GLU A 58 9.59 -27.76 -15.73
N VAL A 59 8.82 -26.93 -16.45
CA VAL A 59 7.50 -27.29 -16.97
C VAL A 59 7.61 -28.22 -18.19
N ASP A 60 6.73 -29.22 -18.24
CA ASP A 60 6.53 -30.03 -19.45
C ASP A 60 5.96 -29.15 -20.58
N LYS A 61 6.71 -29.07 -21.68
CA LYS A 61 6.35 -28.26 -22.85
C LYS A 61 5.09 -28.76 -23.56
N SER A 62 4.68 -30.01 -23.32
CA SER A 62 3.45 -30.56 -23.89
C SER A 62 2.18 -30.02 -23.21
N ASP A 63 2.29 -29.61 -21.93
CA ASP A 63 1.19 -29.02 -21.18
C ASP A 63 1.09 -27.50 -21.41
N VAL A 64 0.14 -27.13 -22.25
CA VAL A 64 -0.10 -25.72 -22.63
C VAL A 64 -0.51 -24.86 -21.43
N GLU A 65 -1.27 -25.42 -20.48
CA GLU A 65 -1.75 -24.67 -19.31
C GLU A 65 -0.61 -24.38 -18.34
N ALA A 66 0.22 -25.39 -18.05
CA ALA A 66 1.40 -25.22 -17.21
C ALA A 66 2.40 -24.22 -17.82
N VAL A 67 2.64 -24.31 -19.14
CA VAL A 67 3.53 -23.36 -19.84
C VAL A 67 2.98 -21.93 -19.77
N LYS A 68 1.66 -21.76 -19.90
CA LYS A 68 1.02 -20.45 -19.79
C LYS A 68 1.16 -19.89 -18.37
N ALA A 69 0.92 -20.70 -17.34
CA ALA A 69 1.05 -20.28 -15.95
C ALA A 69 2.48 -19.84 -15.62
N ALA A 70 3.49 -20.58 -16.08
CA ALA A 70 4.90 -20.24 -15.90
C ALA A 70 5.28 -18.91 -16.59
N LYS A 71 4.80 -18.69 -17.81
CA LYS A 71 4.99 -17.40 -18.51
C LYS A 71 4.34 -16.24 -17.77
N ASP A 72 3.12 -16.43 -17.29
CA ASP A 72 2.40 -15.40 -16.53
C ASP A 72 3.13 -15.07 -15.21
N GLN A 73 3.71 -16.07 -14.53
CA GLN A 73 4.56 -15.85 -13.36
C GLN A 73 5.81 -15.05 -13.72
N GLN A 74 6.53 -15.44 -14.78
CA GLN A 74 7.73 -14.72 -15.23
C GLN A 74 7.44 -13.25 -15.53
N VAL A 75 6.29 -12.95 -16.16
CA VAL A 75 5.85 -11.57 -16.42
C VAL A 75 5.59 -10.81 -15.12
N ARG A 76 4.90 -11.41 -14.14
CA ARG A 76 4.66 -10.77 -12.84
C ARG A 76 5.97 -10.46 -12.10
N GLU A 77 6.89 -11.41 -12.06
CA GLU A 77 8.21 -11.22 -11.43
C GLU A 77 9.02 -10.11 -12.11
N TYR A 78 8.97 -10.04 -13.45
CA TYR A 78 9.60 -8.95 -14.20
C TYR A 78 9.00 -7.58 -13.84
N TRP A 79 7.67 -7.49 -13.72
CA TRP A 79 7.02 -6.26 -13.27
C TRP A 79 7.43 -5.89 -11.84
N ILE A 80 7.56 -6.86 -10.93
CA ILE A 80 8.07 -6.62 -9.57
C ILE A 80 9.46 -5.98 -9.62
N LYS A 81 10.41 -6.55 -10.38
CA LYS A 81 11.77 -6.00 -10.53
C LYS A 81 11.77 -4.56 -11.07
N VAL A 82 10.92 -4.27 -12.06
CA VAL A 82 10.78 -2.90 -12.59
C VAL A 82 10.23 -1.94 -11.52
N MET A 83 9.26 -2.39 -10.72
CA MET A 83 8.68 -1.59 -9.65
C MET A 83 9.66 -1.35 -8.49
N GLU A 84 10.51 -2.33 -8.16
CA GLU A 84 11.59 -2.18 -7.19
C GLU A 84 12.58 -1.08 -7.62
N ILE A 85 13.05 -1.13 -8.87
CA ILE A 85 13.92 -0.08 -9.45
C ILE A 85 13.24 1.29 -9.37
N ARG A 86 11.94 1.36 -9.67
CA ARG A 86 11.17 2.61 -9.61
C ARG A 86 11.08 3.16 -8.18
N LEU A 87 10.89 2.30 -7.18
CA LEU A 87 10.85 2.69 -5.77
C LEU A 87 12.21 3.29 -5.33
N VAL A 88 13.32 2.62 -5.65
CA VAL A 88 14.66 3.11 -5.32
C VAL A 88 14.94 4.43 -6.03
N ARG A 89 14.56 4.56 -7.32
CA ARG A 89 14.67 5.82 -8.07
C ARG A 89 13.92 6.96 -7.40
N ASN A 90 12.67 6.72 -6.98
CA ASN A 90 11.86 7.74 -6.31
C ASN A 90 12.47 8.17 -4.98
N GLN A 91 12.97 7.20 -4.20
CA GLN A 91 13.64 7.48 -2.94
C GLN A 91 14.96 8.24 -3.14
N LEU A 92 15.72 7.93 -4.20
CA LEU A 92 16.93 8.66 -4.58
C LEU A 92 16.63 10.10 -4.97
N ILE A 93 15.60 10.34 -5.79
CA ILE A 93 15.15 11.69 -6.15
C ILE A 93 14.75 12.47 -4.90
N LYS A 94 14.02 11.83 -3.98
CA LYS A 94 13.66 12.44 -2.69
C LYS A 94 14.90 12.82 -1.89
N CYS A 95 15.88 11.92 -1.78
CA CYS A 95 17.15 12.16 -1.08
C CYS A 95 17.92 13.35 -1.69
N TYR A 96 18.00 13.43 -3.01
CA TYR A 96 18.69 14.54 -3.69
C TYR A 96 18.01 15.88 -3.42
N LYS A 97 16.68 15.91 -3.35
CA LYS A 97 15.91 17.11 -3.01
C LYS A 97 16.09 17.52 -1.55
N THR A 98 16.19 16.57 -0.62
CA THR A 98 16.30 16.87 0.82
C THR A 98 17.71 17.26 1.26
N GLU A 99 18.74 16.62 0.71
CA GLU A 99 20.13 16.80 1.15
C GLU A 99 20.83 17.99 0.48
N GLY A 100 20.30 18.47 -0.66
CA GLY A 100 20.91 19.56 -1.42
C GLY A 100 22.37 19.27 -1.73
N VAL A 101 23.28 20.17 -1.36
CA VAL A 101 24.71 20.07 -1.69
C VAL A 101 25.39 18.80 -1.13
N ASN A 102 24.88 18.22 -0.03
CA ASN A 102 25.50 17.05 0.61
C ASN A 102 25.04 15.69 0.04
N HIS A 103 24.28 15.70 -1.07
CA HIS A 103 23.71 14.48 -1.64
C HIS A 103 24.78 13.43 -2.02
N TYR A 104 26.00 13.84 -2.36
CA TYR A 104 27.10 12.93 -2.74
C TYR A 104 27.50 11.98 -1.62
N LYS A 105 27.47 12.43 -0.37
CA LYS A 105 27.83 11.60 0.79
C LYS A 105 26.61 10.84 1.31
N ASN A 106 25.50 11.55 1.50
CA ASN A 106 24.33 11.02 2.21
C ASN A 106 23.47 10.09 1.33
N CYS A 107 23.40 10.33 0.02
CA CYS A 107 22.57 9.54 -0.89
C CYS A 107 23.34 8.44 -1.65
N LYS A 108 24.66 8.28 -1.40
CA LYS A 108 25.53 7.33 -2.10
C LYS A 108 24.98 5.91 -2.10
N LYS A 109 24.50 5.43 -0.94
CA LYS A 109 23.96 4.07 -0.80
C LYS A 109 22.75 3.82 -1.72
N LEU A 110 21.86 4.81 -1.86
CA LEU A 110 20.70 4.72 -2.76
C LEU A 110 21.11 4.76 -4.23
N ALA A 111 22.13 5.56 -4.56
CA ALA A 111 22.67 5.63 -5.92
C ALA A 111 23.36 4.31 -6.33
N ASP A 112 24.19 3.76 -5.45
CA ASP A 112 24.88 2.48 -5.66
C ASP A 112 23.86 1.35 -5.87
N LEU A 113 22.84 1.26 -5.00
CA LEU A 113 21.77 0.28 -5.13
C LEU A 113 20.97 0.44 -6.45
N TYR A 114 20.65 1.68 -6.84
CA TYR A 114 19.93 1.92 -8.08
C TYR A 114 20.74 1.44 -9.30
N VAL A 115 22.05 1.68 -9.33
CA VAL A 115 22.94 1.21 -10.40
C VAL A 115 23.06 -0.30 -10.40
N GLU A 116 23.16 -0.94 -9.23
CA GLU A 116 23.20 -2.40 -9.09
C GLU A 116 21.94 -3.05 -9.66
N LEU A 117 20.75 -2.58 -9.26
CA LEU A 117 19.48 -3.11 -9.76
C LEU A 117 19.33 -2.94 -11.27
N LEU A 118 19.79 -1.82 -11.84
CA LEU A 118 19.79 -1.60 -13.28
C LEU A 118 20.70 -2.60 -14.01
N LYS A 119 21.88 -2.90 -13.45
CA LYS A 119 22.80 -3.90 -14.03
C LYS A 119 22.19 -5.29 -14.00
N GLU A 120 21.61 -5.69 -12.87
CA GLU A 120 20.95 -6.99 -12.74
C GLU A 120 19.80 -7.11 -13.76
N TYR A 121 18.95 -6.08 -13.84
CA TYR A 121 17.83 -6.06 -14.76
C TYR A 121 18.26 -6.13 -16.22
N ASN A 122 19.26 -5.35 -16.63
CA ASN A 122 19.78 -5.40 -18.00
C ASN A 122 20.40 -6.76 -18.32
N SER A 123 21.14 -7.36 -17.38
CA SER A 123 21.71 -8.70 -17.52
C SER A 123 20.62 -9.78 -17.65
N SER A 124 19.48 -9.59 -16.97
CA SER A 124 18.33 -10.50 -17.07
C SER A 124 17.58 -10.37 -18.41
N LYS A 125 17.59 -9.19 -19.03
CA LYS A 125 16.97 -8.98 -20.35
C LYS A 125 17.72 -9.67 -21.47
N GLU A 126 19.06 -9.65 -21.42
CA GLU A 126 19.90 -10.22 -22.48
C GLU A 126 19.82 -11.75 -22.55
N LYS A 127 19.36 -12.40 -21.48
CA LYS A 127 19.15 -13.85 -21.40
C LYS A 127 17.75 -14.31 -21.86
N ARG A 128 16.87 -13.37 -22.21
CA ARG A 128 15.47 -13.64 -22.57
C ARG A 128 15.30 -13.69 -24.08
#